data_AF-A0A848XXC0-F1
#
_entry.id   AF-A0A848XXC0-F1
#
_cell.length_a   1.000
_cell.length_b   1.000
_cell.length_c   1.000
_cell.angle_alpha   90.00
_cell.angle_beta   90.00
_cell.angle_gamma   90.00
#
_symmetry.space_group_name_H-M   'P 1'
#
loop_
_entity.id
_entity.type
_entity.pdbx_description
1 polymer ?
#
loop_
_entity_poly.entity_id
_entity_poly.type
_entity_poly.pdbx_seq_one_letter_code
_entity_poly.pdbx_strand_id
1 'polypeptide(L)'
;MRRRAFGWMGLVLLAVTSAQAQPARIEAWTWPGYDRLPLALDTTETPRPPDPWLGRDKALHAGGSFLLTLSAQYVLTDKAGASNGEALPFAIGSALTLGLAKEVMDSQRPLHPHFSTRDLVADAVGVLLAVGVVLL
;
A
#
# COMPACT_ATOMS: atom_id res chain seq x y z
N MET A 1 15.73 23.56 37.28
CA MET A 1 15.10 24.42 36.25
C MET A 1 14.40 23.50 35.24
N ARG A 2 13.10 23.26 35.40
CA ARG A 2 11.99 23.75 34.55
C ARG A 2 12.06 23.34 33.06
N ARG A 3 11.33 22.25 32.77
CA ARG A 3 10.46 21.88 31.62
C ARG A 3 10.63 22.57 30.26
N ARG A 4 10.45 21.74 29.21
CA ARG A 4 9.89 21.92 27.84
C ARG A 4 10.92 21.46 26.79
N ALA A 5 10.63 20.60 25.81
CA ALA A 5 9.40 20.43 25.06
C ALA A 5 9.17 18.96 24.64
N PHE A 6 8.15 18.34 25.23
CA PHE A 6 7.41 17.23 24.61
C PHE A 6 6.37 17.89 23.71
N GLY A 7 6.56 17.85 22.39
CA GLY A 7 5.72 18.66 21.51
C GLY A 7 5.94 18.46 20.02
N TRP A 8 6.24 17.24 19.56
CA TRP A 8 6.18 16.87 18.14
C TRP A 8 5.78 15.39 17.99
N MET A 9 4.65 15.01 18.60
CA MET A 9 3.96 13.73 18.32
C MET A 9 2.69 13.97 17.49
N GLY A 10 2.67 15.05 16.72
CA GLY A 10 1.58 15.40 15.83
C GLY A 10 2.04 15.32 14.40
N LEU A 11 1.27 14.58 13.59
CA LEU A 11 1.18 14.69 12.13
C LEU A 11 2.12 13.82 11.28
N VAL A 12 1.97 12.50 11.37
CA VAL A 12 2.03 11.64 10.17
C VAL A 12 0.77 10.78 10.13
N LEU A 13 -0.37 11.45 10.02
CA LEU A 13 -1.60 10.89 9.47
C LEU A 13 -2.02 11.85 8.36
N LEU A 14 -1.42 11.64 7.20
CA LEU A 14 -1.81 12.37 6.00
C LEU A 14 -3.21 11.91 5.61
N ALA A 15 -4.18 12.77 5.94
CA ALA A 15 -5.33 13.13 5.13
C ALA A 15 -5.65 12.17 3.96
N VAL A 16 -6.41 11.11 4.24
CA VAL A 16 -7.36 10.58 3.24
C VAL A 16 -8.60 11.46 3.31
N THR A 17 -8.45 12.71 2.91
CA THR A 17 -9.58 13.62 2.69
C THR A 17 -10.08 13.40 1.28
N SER A 18 -11.13 12.59 1.15
CA SER A 18 -12.25 12.80 0.22
C SER A 18 -11.94 13.67 -1.01
N ALA A 19 -11.16 13.15 -1.95
CA ALA A 19 -11.25 13.62 -3.32
C ALA A 19 -12.59 13.08 -3.86
N GLN A 20 -13.67 13.82 -3.64
CA GLN A 20 -14.84 13.66 -4.49
C GLN A 20 -14.39 14.03 -5.90
N ALA A 21 -14.07 13.02 -6.70
CA ALA A 21 -13.84 13.18 -8.12
C ALA A 21 -15.13 13.75 -8.70
N GLN A 22 -15.11 15.06 -8.98
CA GLN A 22 -16.05 15.65 -9.91
C GLN A 22 -15.93 14.84 -11.20
N PRO A 23 -17.00 14.23 -11.74
CA PRO A 23 -16.89 13.54 -13.01
C PRO A 23 -16.52 14.62 -14.02
N ALA A 24 -15.24 14.65 -14.42
CA ALA A 24 -14.82 15.40 -15.58
C ALA A 24 -15.78 14.96 -16.69
N ARG A 25 -16.51 15.92 -17.26
CA ARG A 25 -17.28 15.69 -18.47
C ARG A 25 -16.25 15.28 -19.51
N ILE A 26 -16.06 13.97 -19.66
CA ILE A 26 -15.32 13.40 -20.76
C ILE A 26 -16.21 13.70 -21.97
N GLU A 27 -15.96 14.84 -22.61
CA GLU A 27 -16.32 14.98 -24.00
C GLU A 27 -15.59 13.85 -24.69
N ALA A 28 -16.33 12.80 -25.04
CA ALA A 28 -15.79 11.65 -25.70
C ALA A 28 -15.17 12.15 -27.01
N TRP A 29 -13.85 12.28 -27.03
CA TRP A 29 -13.10 12.40 -28.26
C TRP A 29 -13.31 11.08 -29.03
N THR A 30 -14.34 11.06 -29.87
CA THR A 30 -14.64 9.92 -30.73
C THR A 30 -13.72 10.02 -31.94
N TRP A 31 -12.74 9.13 -32.01
CA TRP A 31 -11.96 8.93 -33.23
C TRP A 31 -12.92 8.52 -34.37
N PRO A 32 -12.99 9.26 -35.49
CA PRO A 32 -13.83 8.87 -36.61
C PRO A 32 -13.34 7.54 -37.18
N GLY A 33 -14.20 6.50 -37.11
CA GLY A 33 -13.89 5.15 -37.59
C GLY A 33 -13.93 4.03 -36.54
N TYR A 34 -14.14 4.35 -35.26
CA TYR A 34 -14.41 3.34 -34.20
C TYR A 34 -15.92 3.16 -33.95
N ASP A 35 -16.70 3.12 -35.03
CA ASP A 35 -18.13 2.84 -34.94
C ASP A 35 -18.32 1.35 -34.69
N ARG A 36 -18.53 1.00 -33.42
CA ARG A 36 -19.02 -0.30 -32.94
C ARG A 36 -17.99 -1.45 -32.98
N LEU A 37 -16.94 -1.36 -32.17
CA LEU A 37 -16.62 -2.56 -31.38
C LEU A 37 -17.70 -2.62 -30.30
N PRO A 38 -18.47 -3.72 -30.17
CA PRO A 38 -19.28 -3.86 -28.99
C PRO A 38 -18.29 -3.80 -27.82
N LEU A 39 -18.41 -2.75 -27.02
CA LEU A 39 -18.14 -2.79 -25.59
C LEU A 39 -19.12 -3.80 -24.97
N ALA A 40 -19.15 -5.03 -25.48
CA ALA A 40 -19.36 -6.17 -24.65
C ALA A 40 -18.16 -6.13 -23.71
N LEU A 41 -18.34 -5.37 -22.62
CA LEU A 41 -17.69 -5.68 -21.36
C LEU A 41 -17.79 -7.19 -21.31
N ASP A 42 -16.65 -7.87 -21.46
CA ASP A 42 -16.60 -9.31 -21.29
C ASP A 42 -16.93 -9.53 -19.81
N THR A 43 -18.24 -9.61 -19.53
CA THR A 43 -18.83 -9.88 -18.23
C THR A 43 -18.75 -11.36 -17.94
N THR A 44 -18.17 -12.17 -18.85
CA THR A 44 -17.78 -13.52 -18.51
C THR A 44 -16.61 -13.41 -17.54
N GLU A 45 -16.88 -13.70 -16.27
CA GLU A 45 -15.82 -14.02 -15.31
C GLU A 45 -15.08 -15.23 -15.85
N THR A 46 -14.07 -15.04 -16.69
CA THR A 46 -13.04 -16.06 -16.86
C THR A 46 -12.47 -16.33 -15.48
N PRO A 47 -12.55 -17.57 -14.97
CA PRO A 47 -12.05 -17.90 -13.64
C PRO A 47 -10.60 -17.44 -13.52
N ARG A 48 -10.32 -16.55 -12.56
CA ARG A 48 -8.96 -16.05 -12.39
C ARG A 48 -8.05 -17.23 -12.06
N PRO A 49 -6.85 -17.32 -12.68
CA PRO A 49 -5.86 -18.32 -12.30
C PRO A 49 -5.62 -18.28 -10.78
N PRO A 50 -5.44 -19.43 -10.11
CA PRO A 50 -5.13 -19.46 -8.69
C PRO A 50 -3.90 -18.60 -8.37
N ASP A 51 -3.99 -17.77 -7.34
CA ASP A 51 -2.92 -16.85 -6.94
C ASP A 51 -1.67 -17.59 -6.42
N PRO A 52 -0.54 -17.69 -7.14
CA PRO A 52 0.57 -18.54 -6.71
C PRO A 52 1.24 -18.01 -5.43
N TRP A 53 1.56 -18.92 -4.49
CA TRP A 53 2.33 -18.59 -3.28
C TRP A 53 3.75 -18.10 -3.58
N LEU A 54 4.33 -18.56 -4.69
CA LEU A 54 5.67 -18.18 -5.13
C LEU A 54 5.55 -17.60 -6.53
N GLY A 55 5.68 -16.28 -6.63
CA GLY A 55 5.56 -15.54 -7.88
C GLY A 55 6.16 -14.16 -7.77
N ARG A 56 6.37 -13.52 -8.93
CA ARG A 56 6.89 -12.14 -9.02
C ARG A 56 6.07 -11.17 -8.16
N ASP A 57 4.76 -11.36 -8.16
CA ASP A 57 3.81 -10.57 -7.39
C ASP A 57 4.11 -10.62 -5.87
N LYS A 58 4.23 -11.82 -5.30
CA LYS A 58 4.60 -12.03 -3.89
C LYS A 58 5.99 -11.47 -3.55
N ALA A 59 6.94 -11.57 -4.49
CA ALA A 59 8.27 -10.98 -4.32
C ALA A 59 8.22 -9.44 -4.27
N LEU A 60 7.33 -8.80 -5.04
CA LEU A 60 7.13 -7.35 -4.99
C LEU A 60 6.46 -6.91 -3.69
N HIS A 61 5.49 -7.66 -3.18
CA HIS A 61 4.89 -7.42 -1.86
C HIS A 61 5.93 -7.49 -0.74
N ALA A 62 6.65 -8.62 -0.65
CA ALA A 62 7.70 -8.80 0.35
C ALA A 62 8.81 -7.74 0.22
N GLY A 63 9.31 -7.48 -0.99
CA GLY A 63 10.37 -6.50 -1.23
C GLY A 63 9.91 -5.06 -0.96
N GLY A 64 8.70 -4.70 -1.38
CA GLY A 64 8.12 -3.38 -1.15
C GLY A 64 7.91 -3.10 0.34
N SER A 65 7.30 -4.05 1.05
CA SER A 65 7.09 -3.96 2.50
C SER A 65 8.42 -3.94 3.27
N PHE A 66 9.40 -4.73 2.87
CA PHE A 66 10.76 -4.69 3.43
C PHE A 66 11.40 -3.30 3.31
N LEU A 67 11.45 -2.75 2.09
CA LEU A 67 12.05 -1.44 1.85
C LEU A 67 11.28 -0.32 2.54
N LEU A 68 9.95 -0.41 2.60
CA LEU A 68 9.10 0.55 3.29
C LEU A 68 9.38 0.57 4.79
N THR A 69 9.47 -0.59 5.44
CA THR A 69 9.81 -0.70 6.87
C THR A 69 11.20 -0.13 7.14
N LEU A 70 12.23 -0.49 6.35
CA LEU A 70 13.57 0.07 6.54
C LEU A 70 13.63 1.58 6.31
N SER A 71 12.91 2.08 5.30
CA SER A 71 12.86 3.52 5.00
C SER A 71 12.19 4.29 6.13
N ALA A 72 11.06 3.80 6.65
CA ALA A 72 10.38 4.40 7.79
C ALA A 72 11.27 4.37 9.04
N GLN A 73 11.93 3.24 9.32
CA GLN A 73 12.88 3.13 10.42
C GLN A 73 14.01 4.16 10.30
N TYR A 74 14.62 4.26 9.11
CA TYR A 74 15.70 5.21 8.84
C TYR A 74 15.24 6.66 9.06
N VAL A 75 14.08 7.05 8.53
CA VAL A 75 13.56 8.41 8.72
C VAL A 75 13.29 8.70 10.19
N LEU A 76 12.66 7.78 10.91
CA LEU A 76 12.32 7.98 12.32
C LEU A 76 13.58 8.10 13.21
N THR A 77 14.60 7.30 12.93
CA THR A 77 15.84 7.30 13.73
C THR A 77 16.79 8.42 13.33
N ASP A 78 17.16 8.51 12.05
CA ASP A 78 18.21 9.42 11.56
C ASP A 78 17.70 10.84 11.31
N LYS A 79 16.41 11.01 11.00
CA LYS A 79 15.84 12.33 10.70
C LYS A 79 14.97 12.88 11.82
N ALA A 80 14.28 12.03 12.58
CA ALA A 80 13.41 12.46 13.68
C ALA A 80 14.02 12.22 15.08
N GLY A 81 15.18 11.56 15.19
CA GLY A 81 15.87 11.35 16.45
C GLY A 81 15.18 10.38 17.41
N ALA A 82 14.23 9.56 16.92
CA ALA A 82 13.59 8.53 17.71
C ALA A 82 14.56 7.38 18.00
N SER A 83 14.46 6.77 19.17
CA SER A 83 15.20 5.54 19.46
C SER A 83 14.67 4.37 18.63
N ASN A 84 15.47 3.30 18.47
CA ASN A 84 15.01 2.09 17.77
C ASN A 84 13.73 1.49 18.40
N GLY A 85 13.60 1.55 19.73
CA GLY A 85 12.43 1.05 20.46
C GLY A 85 11.16 1.86 20.20
N GLU A 86 11.30 3.15 19.88
CA GLU A 86 10.19 4.01 19.48
C GLU A 86 9.90 3.87 17.97
N ALA A 87 10.93 3.90 17.13
CA ALA A 87 10.80 3.91 15.68
C ALA A 87 10.25 2.60 15.10
N LEU A 88 10.72 1.46 15.62
CA LEU A 88 10.46 0.15 15.00
C LEU A 88 8.97 -0.24 15.03
N PRO A 89 8.22 -0.06 16.14
CA PRO A 89 6.78 -0.27 16.14
C PRO A 89 6.03 0.60 15.13
N PHE A 90 6.44 1.87 14.95
CA PHE A 90 5.83 2.76 13.96
C PHE A 90 6.15 2.32 12.52
N ALA A 91 7.40 1.92 12.24
CA ALA A 91 7.80 1.42 10.93
C ALA A 91 7.06 0.13 10.54
N ILE A 92 6.96 -0.82 11.47
CA ILE A 92 6.17 -2.06 11.31
C ILE A 92 4.70 -1.72 11.05
N GLY A 93 4.09 -0.94 11.94
CA GLY A 93 2.67 -0.62 11.87
C GLY A 93 2.30 0.12 10.59
N SER A 94 3.15 1.04 10.14
CA SER A 94 2.93 1.79 8.89
C SER A 94 2.96 0.86 7.67
N ALA A 95 3.95 -0.03 7.57
CA ALA A 95 4.06 -0.94 6.43
C ALA A 95 2.89 -1.94 6.37
N LEU A 96 2.53 -2.57 7.50
CA LEU A 96 1.40 -3.49 7.56
C LEU A 96 0.06 -2.79 7.27
N THR A 97 -0.12 -1.56 7.77
CA THR A 97 -1.32 -0.77 7.49
C THR A 97 -1.44 -0.45 6.01
N LEU A 98 -0.32 -0.09 5.35
CA LEU A 98 -0.30 0.21 3.92
C LEU A 98 -0.54 -1.04 3.06
N GLY A 99 0.02 -2.20 3.44
CA GLY A 99 -0.28 -3.48 2.79
C GLY A 99 -1.76 -3.86 2.90
N LEU A 100 -2.34 -3.76 4.10
CA LEU A 100 -3.77 -4.00 4.32
C LEU A 100 -4.64 -3.02 3.53
N ALA A 101 -4.31 -1.72 3.56
CA ALA A 101 -5.05 -0.69 2.85
C ALA A 101 -5.05 -0.93 1.34
N LYS A 102 -3.92 -1.41 0.78
CA LYS A 102 -3.83 -1.81 -0.63
C LYS A 102 -4.82 -2.92 -0.96
N GLU A 103 -4.85 -4.00 -0.18
CA GLU A 103 -5.74 -5.14 -0.46
C GLU A 103 -7.23 -4.75 -0.30
N VAL A 104 -7.56 -3.92 0.70
CA VAL A 104 -8.91 -3.35 0.83
C VAL A 104 -9.28 -2.52 -0.39
N MET A 105 -8.39 -1.64 -0.85
CA MET A 105 -8.61 -0.82 -2.05
C MET A 105 -8.78 -1.69 -3.30
N ASP A 106 -7.98 -2.76 -3.43
CA ASP A 106 -8.04 -3.69 -4.56
C ASP A 106 -9.37 -4.46 -4.59
N SER A 107 -9.96 -4.74 -3.41
CA SER A 107 -11.28 -5.36 -3.28
C SER A 107 -12.43 -4.44 -3.69
N GLN A 108 -12.20 -3.12 -3.71
CA GLN A 108 -13.19 -2.11 -4.03
C GLN A 108 -13.13 -1.64 -5.50
N ARG A 109 -12.24 -2.22 -6.31
CA ARG A 109 -12.08 -1.85 -7.73
C ARG A 109 -13.34 -2.18 -8.54
N PRO A 110 -13.82 -1.29 -9.43
CA PRO A 110 -15.00 -1.53 -10.26
C PRO A 110 -14.86 -2.73 -11.22
N LEU A 111 -13.62 -3.03 -11.64
CA LEU A 111 -13.30 -4.14 -12.51
C LEU A 111 -12.39 -5.10 -11.75
N HIS A 112 -12.77 -6.38 -11.75
CA HIS A 112 -11.96 -7.47 -11.19
C HIS A 112 -11.58 -7.30 -9.70
N PRO A 113 -12.53 -7.00 -8.79
CA PRO A 113 -12.25 -6.80 -7.38
C PRO A 113 -11.48 -7.99 -6.78
N HIS A 114 -10.48 -7.72 -5.96
CA HIS A 114 -9.68 -8.76 -5.35
C HIS A 114 -9.12 -8.38 -3.99
N PHE A 115 -9.15 -9.34 -3.08
CA PHE A 115 -8.41 -9.28 -1.84
C PHE A 115 -7.57 -10.56 -1.75
N SER A 116 -6.25 -10.43 -1.65
CA SER A 116 -5.36 -11.58 -1.47
C SER A 116 -4.80 -11.64 -0.06
N THR A 117 -5.17 -12.68 0.67
CA THR A 117 -4.53 -13.00 1.96
C THR A 117 -3.08 -13.44 1.76
N ARG A 118 -2.71 -13.94 0.59
CA ARG A 118 -1.33 -14.36 0.28
C ARG A 118 -0.42 -13.16 0.11
N ASP A 119 -0.95 -12.05 -0.42
CA ASP A 119 -0.23 -10.78 -0.48
C ASP A 119 0.03 -10.18 0.89
N LEU A 120 -0.96 -10.24 1.79
CA LEU A 120 -0.75 -9.83 3.20
C LEU A 120 0.32 -10.68 3.90
N VAL A 121 0.37 -11.98 3.63
CA VAL A 121 1.43 -12.85 4.16
C VAL A 121 2.80 -12.45 3.58
N ALA A 122 2.88 -12.16 2.28
CA ALA A 122 4.11 -11.69 1.65
C ALA A 122 4.57 -10.35 2.24
N ASP A 123 3.65 -9.41 2.48
CA ASP A 123 3.94 -8.15 3.16
C ASP A 123 4.49 -8.37 4.57
N ALA A 124 3.84 -9.24 5.36
CA ALA A 124 4.31 -9.60 6.70
C ALA A 124 5.71 -10.23 6.67
N VAL A 125 6.02 -11.09 5.70
CA VAL A 125 7.38 -11.64 5.51
C VAL A 125 8.38 -10.52 5.24
N GLY A 126 8.05 -9.58 4.35
CA GLY A 126 8.89 -8.41 4.08
C GLY A 126 9.19 -7.58 5.32
N VAL A 127 8.16 -7.30 6.12
CA VAL A 127 8.29 -6.58 7.40
C VAL A 127 9.19 -7.36 8.37
N LEU A 128 8.99 -8.66 8.54
CA LEU A 128 9.80 -9.49 9.44
C LEU A 128 11.27 -9.54 9.03
N LEU A 129 11.57 -9.60 7.72
CA LEU A 129 12.93 -9.51 7.22
C LEU A 129 13.57 -8.16 7.55
N ALA A 130 12.82 -7.06 7.40
CA ALA A 130 13.31 -5.73 7.75
C ALA A 130 13.57 -5.59 9.25
N VAL A 131 12.68 -6.13 10.09
CA VAL A 131 12.89 -6.22 11.54
C VAL A 131 14.18 -6.98 11.85
N GLY A 132 14.40 -8.13 11.20
CA GLY A 132 15.65 -8.88 11.34
C GLY A 132 16.89 -8.05 11.04
N VAL A 133 16.87 -7.27 9.95
CA VAL A 133 17.98 -6.36 9.59
C VAL A 133 18.20 -5.27 10.64
N VAL A 134 17.14 -4.72 11.23
CA VAL A 134 17.24 -3.64 12.24
C VAL A 134 17.76 -4.14 13.59
N LEU A 135 17.51 -5.42 13.92
CA LEU A 135 17.88 -6.02 15.21
C LEU A 135 19.24 -6.72 15.23
N LEU A 136 19.85 -6.97 14.07
CA LEU A 136 21.20 -7.52 13.91
C LEU A 136 22.28 -6.45 14.16
#